data_AF-G1CAL3-F1
#
_entry.id   AF-G1CAL3-F1
#
_cell.length_a   1.000
_cell.length_b   1.000
_cell.length_c   1.000
_cell.angle_alpha   90.00
_cell.angle_beta   90.00
_cell.angle_gamma   90.00
#
_symmetry.space_group_name_H-M   'P 1'
#
loop_
_entity.id
_entity.type
_entity.pdbx_description
1 polymer ?
#
loop_
_entity_poly.entity_id
_entity_poly.type
_entity_poly.pdbx_seq_one_letter_code
_entity_poly.pdbx_strand_id
1 'polypeptide(L)' 'MDGIKYAVFTEKSIRLLGNNQYTSNVESGSTRTEIKH' A
#
# COMPACT_ATOMS: atom_id res chain seq x y z
N MET A 1 8.54 0.51 6.99
CA MET A 1 8.33 0.94 5.57
C MET A 1 9.21 0.24 4.53
N ASP A 2 10.32 -0.42 4.89
CA ASP A 2 11.23 -1.07 3.92
C ASP A 2 10.56 -2.12 3.01
N GLY A 3 9.47 -2.73 3.46
CA GLY A 3 8.69 -3.68 2.66
C GLY A 3 7.75 -3.07 1.62
N ILE A 4 7.56 -1.75 1.58
CA ILE A 4 6.70 -1.08 0.58
C ILE A 4 7.55 -0.68 -0.63
N LYS A 5 7.20 -1.20 -1.81
CA LYS A 5 7.93 -0.89 -3.07
C LYS A 5 7.47 0.41 -3.70
N TYR A 6 6.17 0.54 -3.97
CA TYR A 6 5.59 1.71 -4.62
C TYR A 6 4.10 1.84 -4.38
N ALA A 7 3.59 3.07 -4.41
CA ALA A 7 2.17 3.36 -4.37
C ALA A 7 1.48 2.97 -5.69
N VAL A 8 0.24 2.51 -5.59
CA VAL A 8 -0.56 2.12 -6.75
C VAL A 8 -1.42 3.31 -7.17
N PHE A 9 -1.28 3.76 -8.42
CA PHE A 9 -2.06 4.86 -9.00
C PHE A 9 -2.98 4.33 -10.10
N THR A 10 -4.18 3.97 -9.70
CA THR A 10 -5.30 3.54 -10.56
C THR A 10 -6.51 4.36 -10.18
N GLU A 11 -7.54 4.43 -11.04
CA GLU A 11 -8.80 5.11 -10.72
C GLU A 11 -9.38 4.64 -9.37
N LYS A 12 -9.34 3.33 -9.13
CA LYS A 12 -9.79 2.73 -7.86
C LYS A 12 -8.98 3.23 -6.67
N SER A 13 -7.65 3.23 -6.75
CA SER A 13 -6.81 3.66 -5.62
C SER A 13 -6.88 5.17 -5.37
N ILE A 14 -7.08 5.99 -6.41
CA ILE A 14 -7.34 7.43 -6.27
C ILE A 14 -8.69 7.68 -5.58
N ARG A 15 -9.73 6.90 -5.92
CA ARG A 15 -11.02 6.99 -5.24
C ARG A 15 -10.94 6.58 -3.76
N LEU A 16 -10.13 5.56 -3.45
CA LEU A 16 -9.86 5.13 -2.07
C LEU A 16 -9.05 6.16 -1.28
N LEU A 17 -8.12 6.87 -1.94
CA LEU A 17 -7.33 7.93 -1.34
C LEU A 17 -8.21 9.05 -0.77
N GLY A 18 -9.29 9.42 -1.47
CA GLY A 18 -10.29 10.38 -0.95
C GLY A 18 -10.99 9.93 0.34
N ASN A 19 -10.97 8.63 0.62
CA ASN A 19 -11.51 8.02 1.85
C ASN A 19 -10.41 7.69 2.87
N ASN A 20 -9.22 8.30 2.73
CA ASN A 20 -8.06 8.04 3.60
C ASN A 20 -7.58 6.57 3.57
N GLN A 21 -7.86 5.84 2.50
CA GLN A 21 -7.39 4.48 2.29
C GLN A 21 -6.29 4.47 1.22
N TYR A 22 -5.15 3.87 1.56
CA TYR A 22 -3.96 3.85 0.73
C TYR A 22 -3.70 2.45 0.18
N THR A 23 -3.17 2.38 -1.04
CA THR A 23 -2.82 1.12 -1.70
C THR A 23 -1.39 1.18 -2.19
N SER A 24 -0.58 0.21 -1.77
CA SER A 24 0.82 0.11 -2.17
C SER A 24 1.18 -1.35 -2.41
N ASN A 25 2.09 -1.57 -3.36
CA ASN A 25 2.69 -2.89 -3.58
C ASN A 25 3.79 -3.11 -2.54
N VAL A 26 3.81 -4.31 -1.97
CA VAL A 26 4.75 -4.73 -0.94
C VAL A 26 5.60 -5.90 -1.43
N GLU A 27 6.69 -6.20 -0.74
CA GLU A 27 7.45 -7.43 -1.01
C GLU A 27 6.60 -8.68 -0.77
N SER A 28 6.71 -9.66 -1.67
CA SER A 28 5.85 -10.85 -1.65
C SER A 28 6.06 -11.72 -0.40
N GLY A 29 7.18 -11.57 0.31
CA GLY A 29 7.48 -12.27 1.56
C GLY A 29 7.12 -11.48 2.81
N SER A 30 6.67 -10.23 2.68
CA SER A 30 6.37 -9.39 3.84
C SER A 30 5.10 -9.84 4.55
N THR A 31 5.17 -9.85 5.88
CA THR A 31 4.04 -10.09 6.76
C THR A 31 3.31 -8.79 7.09
N ARG A 32 2.04 -8.89 7.51
CA ARG A 32 1.22 -7.72 7.85
C ARG A 32 1.80 -6.90 9.01
N THR A 33 2.53 -7.54 9.92
CA THR A 33 3.17 -6.89 11.07
C THR A 33 4.35 -6.04 10.63
N GLU A 34 5.16 -6.53 9.70
CA GLU A 34 6.30 -5.80 9.12
C GLU A 34 5.84 -4.61 8.27
N ILE A 35 4.71 -4.75 7.55
CA ILE A 35 4.14 -3.66 6.75
C ILE A 35 3.52 -2.57 7.64
N LYS A 36 3.00 -2.94 8.82
CA LYS A 36 2.36 -2.00 9.76
C LYS A 36 3.38 -1.17 10.56
N HIS A 37 4.58 -1.70 10.79
CA HIS A 37 5.64 -1.08 11.58
C HIS A 37 6.42 -0.03 10.76
#